data_AF-A0A7S1YB44-F1
#
_entry.id   AF-A0A7S1YB44-F1
#
_cell.length_a   1.000
_cell.length_b   1.000
_cell.length_c   1.000
_cell.angle_alpha   90.00
_cell.angle_beta   90.00
_cell.angle_gamma   90.00
#
_symmetry.space_group_name_H-M   'P 1'
#
loop_
_entity.id
_entity.type
_entity.pdbx_description
1 polymer ?
#
loop_
_entity_poly.entity_id
_entity_poly.type
_entity_poly.pdbx_seq_one_letter_code
_entity_poly.pdbx_strand_id
1 'polypeptide(L)'
;QSSPLYPPPSFATKKKKNMFRLTRFARRFASSTLKEREAALENAAVRAHDAELLARLREHGSGVTNVSIFGAGLMGSGIAQVSAAAGYHVNLIDSSTDALAKGKDSIAGSLAKVAKRAEAKGKTAPNVEEIMSRISVTTDADAGVSEAHLVIEAIVENLAVKQGLFQAVEAAAPAKAVLASNTSSLKIGDIASSLKD
;
A
#
# COMPACT_ATOMS: atom_id res chain seq x y z
N GLN A 1 -58.69 21.53 0.25
CA GLN A 1 -57.57 21.51 -0.73
C GLN A 1 -56.35 22.01 0.04
N SER A 2 -55.54 21.12 0.63
CA SER A 2 -54.34 20.40 0.10
C SER A 2 -53.01 21.13 0.43
N SER A 3 -52.17 20.50 1.27
CA SER A 3 -50.77 20.88 1.58
C SER A 3 -49.82 20.62 0.39
N PRO A 4 -48.53 21.07 0.41
CA PRO A 4 -47.43 20.27 0.98
C PRO A 4 -46.34 21.08 1.76
N LEU A 5 -45.79 20.58 2.87
CA LEU A 5 -44.51 19.84 3.10
C LEU A 5 -43.18 20.64 2.98
N TYR A 6 -42.55 20.88 4.16
CA TYR A 6 -41.13 21.07 4.54
C TYR A 6 -40.13 21.89 3.68
N PRO A 7 -39.39 22.86 4.28
CA PRO A 7 -38.13 23.39 3.74
C PRO A 7 -36.86 22.69 4.29
N PRO A 8 -35.73 22.71 3.55
CA PRO A 8 -34.50 21.94 3.84
C PRO A 8 -33.58 22.56 4.92
N PRO A 9 -32.65 21.78 5.52
CA PRO A 9 -31.93 22.16 6.73
C PRO A 9 -30.70 23.07 6.49
N SER A 10 -30.51 23.99 7.44
CA SER A 10 -29.37 24.89 7.57
C SER A 10 -28.21 24.26 8.34
N PHE A 11 -26.99 24.30 7.81
CA PHE A 11 -25.77 24.21 8.63
C PHE A 11 -24.70 25.19 8.13
N ALA A 12 -24.72 26.39 8.69
CA ALA A 12 -23.66 27.37 8.57
C ALA A 12 -23.15 27.72 9.98
N THR A 13 -22.05 27.08 10.44
CA THR A 13 -21.07 27.69 11.36
C THR A 13 -19.88 26.75 11.58
N LYS A 14 -18.86 26.84 10.72
CA LYS A 14 -17.44 26.61 11.08
C LYS A 14 -16.45 27.23 10.07
N LYS A 15 -16.86 28.26 9.32
CA LYS A 15 -16.07 28.89 8.24
C LYS A 15 -15.17 30.08 8.65
N LYS A 16 -15.01 30.41 9.94
CA LYS A 16 -14.17 31.56 10.36
C LYS A 16 -12.74 31.21 10.80
N LYS A 17 -12.40 29.94 11.09
CA LYS A 17 -11.02 29.54 11.47
C LYS A 17 -10.09 29.26 10.29
N ASN A 18 -10.61 29.06 9.08
CA ASN A 18 -9.78 28.79 7.88
C ASN A 18 -9.34 30.06 7.13
N MET A 19 -9.88 31.24 7.47
CA MET A 19 -9.63 32.45 6.68
C MET A 19 -8.28 33.11 6.95
N PHE A 20 -7.63 32.84 8.09
CA PHE A 20 -6.32 33.42 8.43
C PHE A 20 -5.10 32.58 8.00
N ARG A 21 -5.29 31.33 7.54
CA ARG A 21 -4.19 30.50 7.01
C ARG A 21 -3.99 30.65 5.50
N LEU A 22 -5.02 31.10 4.77
CA LEU A 22 -4.97 31.21 3.31
C LEU A 22 -4.17 32.42 2.82
N THR A 23 -4.07 33.49 3.61
CA THR A 23 -3.36 34.72 3.22
C THR A 23 -1.84 34.55 3.17
N ARG A 24 -1.29 33.60 3.94
CA ARG A 24 0.15 33.28 3.96
C ARG A 24 0.55 32.36 2.81
N PHE A 25 -0.35 31.48 2.35
CA PHE A 25 -0.17 30.60 1.20
C PHE A 25 -0.29 31.39 -0.12
N ALA A 26 -1.29 32.27 -0.24
CA ALA A 26 -1.50 33.09 -1.43
C ALA A 26 -0.31 34.01 -1.76
N ARG A 27 0.39 34.56 -0.76
CA ARG A 27 1.61 35.37 -0.97
C ARG A 27 2.82 34.57 -1.46
N ARG A 28 2.91 33.28 -1.11
CA ARG A 28 3.97 32.35 -1.57
C ARG A 28 3.65 31.78 -2.96
N PHE A 29 2.36 31.69 -3.29
CA PHE A 29 1.86 31.16 -4.57
C PHE A 29 1.96 32.18 -5.72
N ALA A 30 1.92 33.48 -5.43
CA ALA A 30 2.01 34.55 -6.43
C ALA A 30 3.43 34.77 -6.99
N SER A 31 4.47 34.16 -6.39
CA SER A 31 5.88 34.41 -6.74
C SER A 31 6.63 33.18 -7.28
N SER A 32 5.94 32.11 -7.68
CA SER A 32 6.56 30.88 -8.20
C SER A 32 6.31 30.67 -9.70
N THR A 33 7.29 30.03 -10.35
CA THR A 33 7.27 29.76 -11.79
C THR A 33 6.24 28.68 -12.15
N LEU A 34 5.78 28.64 -13.42
CA LEU A 34 4.76 27.68 -13.89
C LEU A 34 5.17 26.20 -13.63
N LYS A 35 6.45 25.85 -13.78
CA LYS A 35 6.98 24.52 -13.45
C LYS A 35 6.87 24.17 -11.96
N GLU A 36 7.07 25.14 -11.07
CA GLU A 36 6.92 24.94 -9.63
C GLU A 36 5.45 24.81 -9.22
N ARG A 37 4.53 25.41 -10.00
CA ARG A 37 3.08 25.28 -9.81
C ARG A 37 2.55 23.92 -10.30
N GLU A 38 3.05 23.41 -11.42
CA GLU A 38 2.75 22.06 -11.91
C GLU A 38 3.29 21.00 -10.93
N ALA A 39 4.56 21.11 -10.51
CA ALA A 39 5.12 20.22 -9.51
C ALA A 39 4.39 20.31 -8.16
N ALA A 40 3.88 21.48 -7.76
CA ALA A 40 3.08 21.64 -6.55
C ALA A 40 1.66 21.07 -6.69
N LEU A 41 1.05 21.12 -7.88
CA LEU A 41 -0.25 20.51 -8.18
C LEU A 41 -0.15 18.99 -8.29
N GLU A 42 0.90 18.48 -8.92
CA GLU A 42 1.22 17.05 -9.00
C GLU A 42 1.52 16.50 -7.60
N ASN A 43 2.33 17.20 -6.80
CA ASN A 43 2.56 16.86 -5.39
C ASN A 43 1.34 17.14 -4.48
N ALA A 44 0.35 17.92 -4.89
CA ALA A 44 -0.89 18.14 -4.12
C ALA A 44 -1.95 17.10 -4.46
N ALA A 45 -2.03 16.64 -5.71
CA ALA A 45 -2.90 15.56 -6.15
C ALA A 45 -2.43 14.22 -5.57
N VAL A 46 -1.11 13.94 -5.63
CA VAL A 46 -0.49 12.78 -4.95
C VAL A 46 -0.75 12.85 -3.44
N ARG A 47 -0.57 14.03 -2.81
CA ARG A 47 -0.85 14.19 -1.37
C ARG A 47 -2.33 14.12 -0.99
N ALA A 48 -3.26 14.46 -1.88
CA ALA A 48 -4.69 14.34 -1.63
C ALA A 48 -5.16 12.88 -1.76
N HIS A 49 -4.65 12.15 -2.76
CA HIS A 49 -4.89 10.72 -2.91
C HIS A 49 -4.23 9.94 -1.76
N ASP A 50 -3.00 10.28 -1.40
CA ASP A 50 -2.32 9.71 -0.22
C ASP A 50 -3.04 10.05 1.07
N ALA A 51 -3.60 11.26 1.22
CA ALA A 51 -4.36 11.60 2.42
C ALA A 51 -5.67 10.82 2.52
N GLU A 52 -6.32 10.49 1.41
CA GLU A 52 -7.51 9.65 1.37
C GLU A 52 -7.16 8.16 1.56
N LEU A 53 -6.07 7.67 0.97
CA LEU A 53 -5.55 6.33 1.20
C LEU A 53 -5.11 6.17 2.66
N LEU A 54 -4.38 7.14 3.21
CA LEU A 54 -3.99 7.18 4.62
C LEU A 54 -5.21 7.37 5.53
N ALA A 55 -6.25 8.11 5.11
CA ALA A 55 -7.50 8.20 5.85
C ALA A 55 -8.26 6.88 5.82
N ARG A 56 -8.33 6.17 4.69
CA ARG A 56 -8.90 4.82 4.58
C ARG A 56 -8.09 3.82 5.40
N LEU A 57 -6.77 3.86 5.36
CA LEU A 57 -5.87 3.03 6.18
C LEU A 57 -5.98 3.37 7.68
N ARG A 58 -6.31 4.61 8.05
CA ARG A 58 -6.53 5.06 9.44
C ARG A 58 -7.95 4.81 9.93
N GLU A 59 -8.95 4.86 9.05
CA GLU A 59 -10.34 4.47 9.29
C GLU A 59 -10.43 2.93 9.42
N HIS A 60 -9.58 2.21 8.68
CA HIS A 60 -9.24 0.79 8.89
C HIS A 60 -8.08 0.59 9.87
N GLY A 61 -7.67 1.64 10.59
CA GLY A 61 -6.46 1.72 11.44
C GLY A 61 -6.49 0.85 12.70
N SER A 62 -7.43 -0.09 12.76
CA SER A 62 -7.51 -1.16 13.75
C SER A 62 -7.47 -2.57 13.14
N GLY A 63 -7.20 -2.73 11.83
CA GLY A 63 -7.46 -4.02 11.15
C GLY A 63 -6.45 -4.56 10.13
N VAL A 64 -5.46 -3.79 9.64
CA VAL A 64 -4.48 -4.38 8.69
C VAL A 64 -3.51 -5.26 9.47
N THR A 65 -3.78 -6.56 9.52
CA THR A 65 -2.89 -7.56 10.15
C THR A 65 -2.21 -8.44 9.12
N ASN A 66 -2.84 -8.63 7.96
CA ASN A 66 -2.46 -9.63 6.96
C ASN A 66 -2.14 -8.94 5.62
N VAL A 67 -0.93 -9.17 5.12
CA VAL A 67 -0.42 -8.62 3.86
C VAL A 67 -0.05 -9.77 2.93
N SER A 68 -0.61 -9.78 1.73
CA SER A 68 -0.28 -10.77 0.70
C SER A 68 0.62 -10.14 -0.35
N ILE A 69 1.71 -10.81 -0.69
CA ILE A 69 2.74 -10.27 -1.59
C ILE A 69 2.96 -11.25 -2.72
N PHE A 70 2.70 -10.83 -3.96
CA PHE A 70 2.93 -11.63 -5.15
C PHE A 70 4.33 -11.37 -5.72
N GLY A 71 5.10 -12.43 -5.92
CA GLY A 71 6.47 -12.43 -6.39
C GLY A 71 7.47 -12.65 -5.26
N ALA A 72 8.17 -13.78 -5.28
CA ALA A 72 9.21 -14.13 -4.30
C ALA A 72 10.63 -13.70 -4.72
N GLY A 73 10.73 -12.90 -5.79
CA GLY A 73 11.99 -12.32 -6.27
C GLY A 73 12.58 -11.27 -5.33
N LEU A 74 13.58 -10.53 -5.80
CA LEU A 74 14.32 -9.56 -5.00
C LEU A 74 13.41 -8.51 -4.32
N MET A 75 12.50 -7.91 -5.07
CA MET A 75 11.62 -6.85 -4.55
C MET A 75 10.59 -7.42 -3.57
N GLY A 76 9.84 -8.46 -3.97
CA GLY A 76 8.80 -9.01 -3.10
C GLY A 76 9.33 -9.66 -1.83
N SER A 77 10.49 -10.32 -1.87
CA SER A 77 11.16 -10.79 -0.63
C SER A 77 11.58 -9.64 0.28
N GLY A 78 12.09 -8.53 -0.28
CA GLY A 78 12.38 -7.31 0.49
C GLY A 78 11.14 -6.69 1.13
N ILE A 79 10.04 -6.59 0.38
CA ILE A 79 8.75 -6.08 0.89
C ILE A 79 8.20 -7.00 2.00
N ALA A 80 8.31 -8.32 1.84
CA ALA A 80 7.91 -9.29 2.84
C ALA A 80 8.71 -9.14 4.13
N GLN A 81 10.03 -8.99 4.03
CA GLN A 81 10.89 -8.75 5.18
C GLN A 81 10.48 -7.49 5.97
N VAL A 82 10.30 -6.35 5.29
CA VAL A 82 9.97 -5.09 5.98
C VAL A 82 8.56 -5.13 6.58
N SER A 83 7.61 -5.80 5.91
CA SER A 83 6.24 -5.95 6.41
C SER A 83 6.21 -6.84 7.66
N ALA A 84 6.89 -7.98 7.63
CA ALA A 84 6.99 -8.87 8.78
C ALA A 84 7.73 -8.21 9.96
N ALA A 85 8.81 -7.46 9.69
CA ALA A 85 9.55 -6.71 10.70
C ALA A 85 8.71 -5.58 11.33
N ALA A 86 7.72 -5.06 10.62
CA ALA A 86 6.75 -4.10 11.14
C ALA A 86 5.61 -4.76 11.95
N GLY A 87 5.59 -6.10 12.05
CA GLY A 87 4.62 -6.86 12.84
C GLY A 87 3.43 -7.43 12.06
N TYR A 88 3.38 -7.27 10.73
CA TYR A 88 2.31 -7.84 9.92
C TYR A 88 2.52 -9.34 9.66
N HIS A 89 1.43 -10.10 9.57
CA HIS A 89 1.44 -11.45 9.01
C HIS A 89 1.51 -11.35 7.49
N VAL A 90 2.45 -12.08 6.90
CA VAL A 90 2.78 -11.96 5.48
C VAL A 90 2.56 -13.30 4.79
N ASN A 91 1.76 -13.31 3.73
CA ASN A 91 1.68 -14.40 2.78
C ASN A 91 2.52 -14.04 1.55
N LEU A 92 3.69 -14.65 1.39
CA LEU A 92 4.51 -14.52 0.19
C LEU A 92 4.08 -15.58 -0.84
N ILE A 93 3.66 -15.13 -2.01
CA ILE A 93 3.00 -15.94 -3.02
C ILE A 93 3.82 -15.90 -4.31
N ASP A 94 4.08 -17.05 -4.91
CA ASP A 94 4.75 -17.17 -6.21
C ASP A 94 4.33 -18.47 -6.89
N SER A 95 4.38 -18.54 -8.22
CA SER A 95 4.07 -19.79 -8.94
C SER A 95 5.20 -20.82 -8.86
N SER A 96 6.41 -20.41 -8.46
CA SER A 96 7.57 -21.28 -8.33
C SER A 96 7.91 -21.58 -6.87
N THR A 97 7.88 -22.86 -6.50
CA THR A 97 8.36 -23.34 -5.19
C THR A 97 9.83 -22.99 -4.95
N ASP A 98 10.65 -23.05 -6.00
CA ASP A 98 12.07 -22.69 -5.93
C ASP A 98 12.27 -21.19 -5.68
N ALA A 99 11.44 -20.34 -6.29
CA ALA A 99 11.47 -18.91 -6.03
C ALA A 99 11.08 -18.61 -4.58
N LEU A 100 10.06 -19.29 -4.04
CA LEU A 100 9.65 -19.15 -2.65
C LEU A 100 10.75 -19.57 -1.67
N ALA A 101 11.41 -20.70 -1.92
CA ALA A 101 12.54 -21.16 -1.11
C ALA A 101 13.68 -20.13 -1.11
N LYS A 102 14.10 -19.67 -2.30
CA LYS A 102 15.13 -18.63 -2.45
C LYS A 102 14.73 -17.31 -1.80
N GLY A 103 13.47 -16.90 -1.92
CA GLY A 103 12.92 -15.71 -1.30
C GLY A 103 13.01 -15.79 0.23
N LYS A 104 12.58 -16.92 0.81
CA LYS A 104 12.65 -17.18 2.25
C LYS A 104 14.09 -17.17 2.76
N ASP A 105 15.02 -17.81 2.05
CA ASP A 105 16.45 -17.83 2.39
C ASP A 105 17.07 -16.43 2.30
N SER A 106 16.69 -15.65 1.28
CA SER A 106 17.12 -14.26 1.10
C SER A 106 16.70 -13.39 2.28
N ILE A 107 15.44 -13.51 2.73
CA ILE A 107 14.91 -12.77 3.89
C ILE A 107 15.68 -13.15 5.16
N ALA A 108 15.83 -14.45 5.43
CA ALA A 108 16.55 -14.94 6.61
C ALA A 108 18.01 -14.44 6.62
N GLY A 109 18.72 -14.56 5.49
CA GLY A 109 20.09 -14.10 5.35
C GLY A 109 20.25 -12.58 5.48
N SER A 110 19.28 -11.81 4.97
CA SER A 110 19.23 -10.36 5.11
C SER A 110 19.01 -9.94 6.56
N LEU A 111 18.03 -10.54 7.25
CA LEU A 111 17.75 -10.28 8.66
C LEU A 111 18.95 -10.63 9.55
N ALA A 112 19.62 -11.75 9.32
CA ALA A 112 20.83 -12.13 10.06
C ALA A 112 21.95 -11.09 9.90
N LYS A 113 22.14 -10.54 8.69
CA LYS A 113 23.10 -9.46 8.44
C LYS A 113 22.70 -8.16 9.17
N VAL A 114 21.41 -7.84 9.22
CA VAL A 114 20.90 -6.67 9.97
C VAL A 114 21.14 -6.85 11.47
N ALA A 115 20.84 -8.02 12.02
CA ALA A 115 21.08 -8.35 13.43
C ALA A 115 22.56 -8.22 13.80
N LYS A 116 23.45 -8.88 13.05
CA LYS A 116 24.90 -8.78 13.27
C LYS A 116 25.42 -7.33 13.23
N ARG A 117 24.89 -6.51 12.31
CA ARG A 117 25.25 -5.08 12.21
C ARG A 117 24.72 -4.25 13.37
N ALA A 118 23.57 -4.60 13.94
CA ALA A 118 23.02 -3.93 15.12
C ALA A 118 23.87 -4.23 16.36
N GLU A 119 24.20 -5.52 16.58
CA GLU A 119 25.06 -5.97 17.67
C GLU A 119 26.44 -5.31 17.64
N ALA A 120 27.08 -5.29 16.47
CA ALA A 120 28.38 -4.65 16.28
C ALA A 120 28.37 -3.13 16.58
N LYS A 121 27.19 -2.51 16.56
CA LYS A 121 26.97 -1.09 16.91
C LYS A 121 26.43 -0.89 18.32
N GLY A 122 26.35 -1.94 19.14
CA GLY A 122 25.78 -1.88 20.48
C GLY A 122 24.28 -1.55 20.50
N LYS A 123 23.54 -1.88 19.44
CA LYS A 123 22.09 -1.68 19.33
C LYS A 123 21.36 -2.99 19.54
N THR A 124 20.10 -2.92 19.98
CA THR A 124 19.20 -4.07 20.04
C THR A 124 19.05 -4.69 18.65
N ALA A 125 19.34 -5.98 18.53
CA ALA A 125 19.15 -6.72 17.30
C ALA A 125 17.66 -7.09 17.11
N PRO A 126 17.15 -7.09 15.87
CA PRO A 126 15.84 -7.65 15.58
C PRO A 126 15.81 -9.15 15.90
N ASN A 127 14.69 -9.63 16.45
CA ASN A 127 14.46 -11.05 16.64
C ASN A 127 14.13 -11.70 15.28
N VAL A 128 15.13 -12.34 14.67
CA VAL A 128 14.99 -12.93 13.33
C VAL A 128 13.92 -14.03 13.31
N GLU A 129 13.88 -14.88 14.34
CA GLU A 129 12.92 -16.00 14.40
C GLU A 129 11.48 -15.48 14.50
N GLU A 130 11.24 -14.46 15.32
CA GLU A 130 9.92 -13.82 15.44
C GLU A 130 9.48 -13.18 14.12
N ILE A 131 10.39 -12.50 13.41
CA ILE A 131 10.05 -11.88 12.12
C ILE A 131 9.74 -12.98 11.09
N MET A 132 10.54 -14.04 11.05
CA MET A 132 10.33 -15.15 10.12
C MET A 132 9.06 -15.94 10.41
N SER A 133 8.63 -16.05 11.67
CA SER A 133 7.40 -16.76 12.04
C SER A 133 6.13 -16.05 11.53
N ARG A 134 6.21 -14.77 11.21
CA ARG A 134 5.13 -14.00 10.57
C ARG A 134 5.03 -14.21 9.07
N ILE A 135 6.00 -14.90 8.44
CA ILE A 135 6.05 -15.09 6.99
C ILE A 135 5.65 -16.51 6.63
N SER A 136 4.50 -16.64 5.98
CA SER A 136 4.05 -17.86 5.30
C SER A 136 4.37 -17.77 3.81
N VAL A 137 4.61 -18.92 3.19
CA VAL A 137 4.86 -19.04 1.74
C VAL A 137 3.84 -19.99 1.13
N THR A 138 3.34 -19.68 -0.06
CA THR A 138 2.40 -20.56 -0.77
C THR A 138 2.47 -20.37 -2.28
N THR A 139 2.16 -21.41 -3.03
CA THR A 139 1.91 -21.33 -4.48
C THR A 139 0.42 -21.18 -4.82
N ASP A 140 -0.45 -21.31 -3.82
CA ASP A 140 -1.89 -21.15 -3.94
C ASP A 140 -2.24 -19.66 -3.76
N ALA A 141 -2.58 -19.01 -4.87
CA ALA A 141 -2.92 -17.59 -4.90
C ALA A 141 -4.22 -17.28 -4.14
N ASP A 142 -5.26 -18.08 -4.33
CA ASP A 142 -6.59 -17.87 -3.77
C ASP A 142 -6.53 -18.01 -2.24
N ALA A 143 -5.91 -19.09 -1.76
CA ALA A 143 -5.68 -19.28 -0.33
C ALA A 143 -4.82 -18.14 0.24
N GLY A 144 -3.80 -17.70 -0.51
CA GLY A 144 -2.90 -16.64 -0.11
C GLY A 144 -3.54 -15.26 0.07
N VAL A 145 -4.65 -14.97 -0.61
CA VAL A 145 -5.35 -13.67 -0.55
C VAL A 145 -6.67 -13.68 0.23
N SER A 146 -7.19 -14.86 0.59
CA SER A 146 -8.49 -15.04 1.24
C SER A 146 -8.73 -14.16 2.47
N GLU A 147 -7.70 -13.91 3.26
CA GLU A 147 -7.75 -13.08 4.49
C GLU A 147 -6.91 -11.79 4.36
N ALA A 148 -6.61 -11.37 3.13
CA ALA A 148 -5.74 -10.22 2.88
C ALA A 148 -6.45 -8.90 3.17
N HIS A 149 -5.75 -8.02 3.90
CA HIS A 149 -6.17 -6.62 4.04
C HIS A 149 -5.46 -5.72 3.02
N LEU A 150 -4.25 -6.12 2.62
CA LEU A 150 -3.42 -5.44 1.64
C LEU A 150 -2.77 -6.49 0.75
N VAL A 151 -2.91 -6.33 -0.57
CA VAL A 151 -2.20 -7.12 -1.58
C VAL A 151 -1.19 -6.22 -2.27
N ILE A 152 0.06 -6.70 -2.36
CA ILE A 152 1.15 -6.00 -3.06
C ILE A 152 1.67 -6.89 -4.17
N GLU A 153 1.59 -6.40 -5.41
CA GLU A 153 2.13 -7.07 -6.59
C GLU A 153 3.58 -6.63 -6.84
N ALA A 154 4.49 -7.60 -6.95
CA ALA A 154 5.92 -7.40 -7.24
C ALA A 154 6.47 -8.51 -8.18
N ILE A 155 5.71 -8.84 -9.21
CA ILE A 155 6.03 -9.82 -10.27
C ILE A 155 6.75 -9.14 -11.45
N VAL A 156 7.02 -9.93 -12.49
CA VAL A 156 7.62 -9.47 -13.76
C VAL A 156 6.90 -8.25 -14.35
N GLU A 157 7.67 -7.35 -14.95
CA GLU A 157 7.19 -6.08 -15.48
C GLU A 157 6.53 -6.25 -16.86
N ASN A 158 5.41 -6.97 -16.89
CA ASN A 158 4.60 -7.22 -18.08
C ASN A 158 3.14 -6.87 -17.79
N LEU A 159 2.57 -5.99 -18.62
CA LEU A 159 1.21 -5.47 -18.42
C LEU A 159 0.14 -6.57 -18.40
N ALA A 160 0.17 -7.47 -19.38
CA ALA A 160 -0.82 -8.54 -19.49
C ALA A 160 -0.75 -9.51 -18.30
N VAL A 161 0.46 -9.83 -17.83
CA VAL A 161 0.67 -10.69 -16.66
C VAL A 161 0.13 -10.02 -15.39
N LYS A 162 0.39 -8.72 -15.20
CA LYS A 162 -0.13 -7.98 -14.03
C LYS A 162 -1.65 -7.83 -14.07
N GLN A 163 -2.22 -7.51 -15.23
CA GLN A 163 -3.68 -7.44 -15.40
C GLN A 163 -4.34 -8.78 -15.07
N GLY A 164 -3.81 -9.88 -15.61
CA GLY A 164 -4.32 -11.22 -15.32
C GLY A 164 -4.24 -11.57 -13.83
N LEU A 165 -3.15 -11.21 -13.16
CA LEU A 165 -3.03 -11.38 -11.72
C LEU A 165 -4.08 -10.56 -10.97
N PHE A 166 -4.19 -9.26 -11.26
CA PHE A 166 -5.12 -8.38 -10.54
C PHE A 166 -6.58 -8.78 -10.74
N GLN A 167 -6.97 -9.31 -11.90
CA GLN A 167 -8.30 -9.90 -12.12
C GLN A 167 -8.56 -11.12 -11.24
N ALA A 168 -7.58 -12.03 -11.13
CA ALA A 168 -7.70 -13.19 -10.26
C ALA A 168 -7.79 -12.77 -8.78
N VAL A 169 -6.96 -11.81 -8.38
CA VAL A 169 -6.95 -11.26 -7.01
C VAL A 169 -8.26 -10.54 -6.68
N GLU A 170 -8.82 -9.73 -7.59
CA GLU A 170 -10.11 -9.06 -7.38
C GLU A 170 -11.24 -10.07 -7.12
N ALA A 171 -11.19 -11.24 -7.77
CA ALA A 171 -12.20 -12.28 -7.58
C ALA A 171 -12.06 -13.06 -6.26
N ALA A 172 -10.83 -13.21 -5.75
CA ALA A 172 -10.54 -14.08 -4.59
C ALA A 172 -10.32 -13.32 -3.27
N ALA A 173 -9.84 -12.08 -3.33
CA ALA A 173 -9.54 -11.28 -2.14
C ALA A 173 -10.83 -10.72 -1.50
N PRO A 174 -10.81 -10.42 -0.19
CA PRO A 174 -11.90 -9.70 0.45
C PRO A 174 -12.21 -8.38 -0.27
N ALA A 175 -13.49 -8.02 -0.40
CA ALA A 175 -13.92 -6.79 -1.08
C ALA A 175 -13.34 -5.49 -0.49
N LYS A 176 -12.82 -5.53 0.75
CA LYS A 176 -12.16 -4.39 1.41
C LYS A 176 -10.64 -4.41 1.29
N ALA A 177 -10.07 -5.44 0.66
CA ALA A 177 -8.63 -5.55 0.48
C ALA A 177 -8.14 -4.42 -0.42
N VAL A 178 -7.07 -3.74 0.00
CA VAL A 178 -6.40 -2.74 -0.84
C VAL A 178 -5.47 -3.46 -1.81
N LEU A 179 -5.58 -3.18 -3.11
CA LEU A 179 -4.72 -3.74 -4.15
C LEU A 179 -3.67 -2.70 -4.56
N ALA A 180 -2.39 -3.06 -4.50
CA ALA A 180 -1.28 -2.18 -4.83
C ALA A 180 -0.26 -2.86 -5.74
N SER A 181 0.37 -2.10 -6.64
CA SER A 181 1.45 -2.58 -7.51
C SER A 181 2.76 -1.86 -7.18
N ASN A 182 3.86 -2.61 -7.13
CA ASN A 182 5.23 -2.11 -7.03
C ASN A 182 5.83 -1.76 -8.41
N THR A 183 5.02 -1.64 -9.46
CA THR A 183 5.51 -1.30 -10.81
C THR A 183 6.31 0.01 -10.80
N SER A 184 7.34 0.06 -11.64
CA SER A 184 8.23 1.21 -11.84
C SER A 184 8.03 1.92 -13.17
N SER A 185 7.46 1.22 -14.15
CA SER A 185 7.41 1.70 -15.55
C SER A 185 6.03 1.66 -16.19
N LEU A 186 5.10 0.86 -15.66
CA LEU A 186 3.73 0.77 -16.18
C LEU A 186 2.84 1.79 -15.49
N LYS A 187 1.89 2.36 -16.24
CA LYS A 187 0.90 3.25 -15.65
C LYS A 187 -0.08 2.44 -14.81
N ILE A 188 -0.35 2.90 -13.59
CA ILE A 188 -1.33 2.28 -12.70
C ILE A 188 -2.71 2.19 -13.35
N GLY A 189 -3.13 3.21 -14.10
CA GLY A 189 -4.39 3.19 -14.85
C GLY A 189 -4.48 2.08 -15.90
N ASP A 190 -3.38 1.74 -16.57
CA ASP A 190 -3.36 0.67 -17.57
C ASP A 190 -3.48 -0.70 -16.88
N ILE A 191 -2.82 -0.89 -15.73
CA ILE A 191 -2.94 -2.12 -14.93
C ILE A 191 -4.38 -2.26 -14.40
N ALA A 192 -4.93 -1.19 -13.84
CA ALA A 192 -6.27 -1.16 -13.24
C ALA A 192 -7.40 -1.23 -14.28
N SER A 193 -7.15 -0.93 -15.55
CA SER A 193 -8.19 -0.95 -16.62
C SER A 193 -8.87 -2.30 -16.83
N SER A 194 -8.27 -3.37 -16.28
CA SER A 194 -8.76 -4.74 -16.34
C SER A 194 -9.66 -5.14 -15.17
N LEU A 195 -9.76 -4.28 -14.14
CA LEU A 195 -10.58 -4.46 -12.94
C LEU A 195 -12.01 -3.98 -13.18
N LYS A 196 -12.95 -4.51 -12.38
CA LYS A 196 -14.39 -4.26 -12.54
C LYS A 196 -14.90 -3.13 -11.63
N ASP A 197 -14.19 -2.86 -10.53
CA ASP A 197 -14.50 -1.80 -9.55
C ASP A 197 -13.64 -0.53 -9.72
#